data_AF-M1DTW7-F1
#
_entry.id   AF-M1DTW7-F1
#
_cell.length_a   1.000
_cell.length_b   1.000
_cell.length_c   1.000
_cell.angle_alpha   90.00
_cell.angle_beta   90.00
_cell.angle_gamma   90.00
#
_symmetry.space_group_name_H-M   'P 1'
#
loop_
_entity.id
_entity.type
_entity.pdbx_description
1 polymer ?
#
loop_
_entity_poly.entity_id
_entity_poly.type
_entity_poly.pdbx_seq_one_letter_code
_entity_poly.pdbx_strand_id
1 'polypeptide(L)'
;MGATGTGKSRLSVDLATNFRGEIINSDKMQVYKGLDIVTNKITHAEKQGVRHYLLGEIEPDSDLTAEDFCLKSIVFIENILNTQSVPIIIRGSYSYIEKLVGWWMRCGKFSFQMQITPKESDGPLVSLKWPNI
;
A
#
# COMPACT_ATOMS: atom_id res chain seq x y z
N MET A 1 8.93 -7.59 -0.42
CA MET A 1 10.05 -6.93 0.28
C MET A 1 11.26 -6.79 -0.64
N GLY A 2 12.18 -5.87 -0.38
CA GLY A 2 13.49 -5.83 -1.07
C GLY A 2 14.25 -4.52 -0.88
N ALA A 3 15.52 -4.48 -1.31
CA ALA A 3 16.45 -3.38 -1.04
C ALA A 3 16.03 -2.01 -1.62
N THR A 4 16.44 -0.94 -0.93
CA THR A 4 16.29 0.46 -1.36
C THR A 4 16.97 0.69 -2.71
N GLY A 5 16.36 1.48 -3.60
CA GLY A 5 16.92 1.80 -4.92
C GLY A 5 16.61 0.79 -6.05
N THR A 6 15.90 -0.30 -5.77
CA THR A 6 15.57 -1.35 -6.78
C THR A 6 14.33 -1.05 -7.63
N GLY A 7 13.93 0.22 -7.77
CA GLY A 7 12.81 0.62 -8.64
C GLY A 7 11.41 0.27 -8.11
N LYS A 8 11.25 -0.14 -6.85
CA LYS A 8 9.95 -0.55 -6.27
C LYS A 8 8.91 0.56 -6.29
N SER A 9 9.34 1.80 -6.03
CA SER A 9 8.45 2.96 -6.03
C SER A 9 7.86 3.18 -7.43
N ARG A 10 8.68 3.04 -8.49
CA ARG A 10 8.21 3.12 -9.87
C ARG A 10 7.26 1.98 -10.21
N LEU A 11 7.63 0.74 -9.91
CA LEU A 11 6.77 -0.44 -10.12
C LEU A 11 5.43 -0.31 -9.39
N SER A 12 5.43 0.26 -8.18
CA SER A 12 4.19 0.46 -7.42
C SER A 12 3.28 1.51 -8.03
N VAL A 13 3.84 2.60 -8.57
CA VAL A 13 3.06 3.63 -9.27
C VAL A 13 2.49 3.05 -10.56
N ASP A 14 3.31 2.31 -11.33
CA ASP A 14 2.84 1.64 -12.55
C ASP A 14 1.69 0.66 -12.25
N LEU A 15 1.80 -0.11 -11.17
CA LEU A 15 0.73 -1.02 -10.72
C LEU A 15 -0.53 -0.25 -10.29
N ALA A 16 -0.37 0.79 -9.48
CA ALA A 16 -1.48 1.60 -9.00
C ALA A 16 -2.22 2.30 -10.15
N THR A 17 -1.51 2.83 -11.13
CA THR A 17 -2.12 3.44 -12.32
C THR A 17 -2.95 2.44 -13.12
N ASN A 18 -2.46 1.20 -13.29
CA ASN A 18 -3.16 0.18 -14.07
C ASN A 18 -4.37 -0.44 -13.34
N PHE A 19 -4.34 -0.52 -12.01
CA PHE A 19 -5.36 -1.19 -11.21
C PHE A 19 -6.23 -0.24 -10.38
N ARG A 20 -6.20 1.07 -10.66
CA ARG A 20 -6.86 2.11 -9.83
C ARG A 20 -6.49 1.97 -8.35
N GLY A 21 -5.21 1.68 -8.11
CA GLY A 21 -4.68 1.43 -6.80
C GLY A 21 -4.28 2.72 -6.08
N GLU A 22 -4.26 2.62 -4.76
CA GLU A 22 -3.71 3.66 -3.88
C GLU A 22 -2.65 3.03 -2.98
N ILE A 23 -1.59 3.78 -2.69
CA ILE A 23 -0.37 3.22 -2.10
C ILE A 23 -0.29 3.55 -0.61
N ILE A 24 0.00 2.57 0.23
CA ILE A 24 0.30 2.77 1.66
C ILE A 24 1.78 2.47 1.89
N ASN A 25 2.55 3.47 2.30
CA ASN A 25 3.98 3.29 2.60
C ASN A 25 4.17 2.69 4.00
N SER A 26 4.97 1.62 4.09
CA SER A 26 5.28 0.92 5.35
C SER A 26 6.75 1.04 5.78
N ASP A 27 7.42 2.09 5.32
CA ASP A 27 8.78 2.40 5.73
C ASP A 27 8.83 3.45 6.83
N LYS A 28 9.37 3.04 7.99
CA LYS A 28 9.48 3.85 9.21
C LYS A 28 10.14 5.21 9.03
N MET A 29 11.07 5.36 8.09
CA MET A 29 11.77 6.64 7.91
C MET A 29 11.03 7.55 6.94
N GLN A 30 10.25 6.99 6.03
CA GLN A 30 9.49 7.78 5.07
C GLN A 30 8.12 8.24 5.54
N VAL A 31 7.61 7.72 6.65
CA VAL A 31 6.35 8.22 7.23
C VAL A 31 6.46 9.67 7.70
N TYR A 32 7.65 10.12 8.11
CA TYR A 32 7.88 11.44 8.68
C TYR A 32 8.04 12.54 7.63
N LYS A 33 7.52 13.74 7.92
CA LYS A 33 7.66 14.95 7.11
C LYS A 33 9.14 15.35 6.96
N GLY A 34 9.47 15.94 5.81
CA GLY A 34 10.85 16.32 5.49
C GLY A 34 11.78 15.10 5.31
N LEU A 35 13.10 15.33 5.29
CA LEU A 35 14.10 14.30 4.98
C LEU A 35 13.91 13.61 3.62
N ASP A 36 13.24 14.27 2.67
CA ASP A 36 12.82 13.67 1.40
C ASP A 36 14.01 13.15 0.59
N ILE A 37 15.10 13.91 0.57
CA ILE A 37 16.36 13.55 -0.12
C ILE A 37 17.03 12.36 0.59
N VAL A 38 17.23 12.47 1.91
CA VAL A 38 17.98 11.47 2.70
C VAL A 38 17.25 10.13 2.74
N THR A 39 15.93 10.16 2.77
CA THR A 39 15.11 8.94 2.82
C THR A 39 14.74 8.43 1.43
N ASN A 40 15.11 9.15 0.35
CA ASN A 40 14.77 8.84 -1.05
C ASN A 40 13.25 8.72 -1.28
N LYS A 41 12.49 9.72 -0.83
CA LYS A 41 11.03 9.78 -1.06
C LYS A 41 10.75 10.01 -2.53
N ILE A 42 9.74 9.30 -3.01
CA ILE A 42 9.22 9.50 -4.36
C ILE A 42 8.67 10.93 -4.47
N THR A 43 9.11 11.64 -5.51
CA THR A 43 8.72 13.02 -5.79
C THR A 43 7.28 13.09 -6.31
N HIS A 44 6.68 14.28 -6.28
CA HIS A 44 5.32 14.45 -6.80
C HIS A 44 5.20 14.10 -8.29
N ALA A 45 6.21 14.42 -9.09
CA ALA A 45 6.27 14.08 -10.51
C ALA A 45 6.29 12.55 -10.72
N GLU A 46 7.07 11.82 -9.92
CA GLU A 46 7.16 10.36 -10.00
C GLU A 46 5.91 9.64 -9.50
N LYS A 47 5.10 10.26 -8.62
CA LYS A 47 3.83 9.69 -8.17
C LYS A 47 2.77 9.59 -9.28
N GLN A 48 2.90 10.38 -10.35
CA GLN A 48 1.97 10.39 -11.49
C GLN A 48 0.48 10.52 -11.10
N GLY A 49 0.18 11.26 -10.04
CA GLY A 49 -1.17 11.44 -9.52
C GLY A 49 -1.71 10.28 -8.67
N VAL A 50 -0.97 9.19 -8.51
CA VAL A 50 -1.32 8.11 -7.56
C VAL A 50 -1.28 8.65 -6.14
N ARG A 51 -2.31 8.33 -5.35
CA ARG A 51 -2.37 8.70 -3.93
C ARG A 51 -1.44 7.82 -3.12
N HIS A 52 -0.65 8.45 -2.25
CA HIS A 52 0.25 7.78 -1.31
C HIS A 52 -0.12 8.18 0.12
N TYR A 53 -0.38 7.20 0.97
CA TYR A 53 -0.58 7.34 2.40
C TYR A 53 0.70 7.05 3.17
N LEU A 54 0.83 7.60 4.38
CA LEU A 54 1.97 7.40 5.29
C LEU A 54 3.32 7.67 4.62
N LEU A 55 3.37 8.69 3.76
CA LEU A 55 4.58 9.15 3.08
C LEU A 55 4.76 10.64 3.34
N GLY A 56 5.52 10.98 4.38
CA GLY A 56 5.70 12.35 4.83
C GLY A 56 4.46 12.95 5.48
N GLU A 57 3.68 12.14 6.21
CA GLU A 57 2.45 12.58 6.86
C GLU A 57 2.61 12.83 8.36
N ILE A 58 3.58 12.17 9.01
CA ILE A 58 3.80 12.23 10.46
C ILE A 58 4.81 13.34 10.79
N GLU A 59 4.59 14.10 11.85
CA GLU A 59 5.57 15.10 12.29
C GLU A 59 6.86 14.43 12.81
N PRO A 60 8.05 15.01 12.58
CA PRO A 60 9.32 14.38 12.97
C PRO A 60 9.51 14.20 14.48
N ASP A 61 8.80 14.98 15.30
CA ASP A 61 8.81 14.94 16.77
C ASP A 61 7.80 13.94 17.36
N SER A 62 6.97 13.34 16.52
CA SER A 62 5.95 12.37 16.91
C SER A 62 6.49 10.95 16.78
N ASP A 63 6.19 10.08 17.74
CA ASP A 63 6.50 8.66 17.63
C ASP A 63 5.39 7.91 16.87
N LEU A 64 5.77 7.13 15.84
CA LEU A 64 4.86 6.20 15.17
C LEU A 64 5.20 4.74 15.51
N THR A 65 4.43 4.13 16.41
CA THR A 65 4.61 2.72 16.76
C THR A 65 4.09 1.78 15.67
N ALA A 66 4.44 0.49 15.76
CA ALA A 66 3.88 -0.52 14.86
C ALA A 66 2.36 -0.71 15.06
N GLU A 67 1.87 -0.48 16.29
CA GLU A 67 0.44 -0.46 16.63
C GLU A 67 -0.27 0.66 15.88
N ASP A 68 0.27 1.89 15.96
CA ASP A 68 -0.30 3.08 15.31
C ASP A 68 -0.31 2.92 13.79
N PHE A 69 0.81 2.42 13.23
CA PHE A 69 0.88 2.09 11.81
C PHE A 69 -0.22 1.11 11.40
N CYS A 70 -0.42 0.04 12.17
CA CYS A 70 -1.44 -0.97 11.89
C CYS A 70 -2.84 -0.35 11.90
N LEU A 71 -3.20 0.38 12.95
CA LEU A 71 -4.51 1.01 13.09
C LEU A 71 -4.79 2.02 11.96
N LYS A 72 -3.82 2.90 11.66
CA LYS A 72 -3.93 3.85 10.55
C LYS A 72 -4.06 3.15 9.20
N SER A 73 -3.27 2.11 8.97
CA SER A 73 -3.31 1.34 7.71
C SER A 73 -4.66 0.67 7.52
N ILE A 74 -5.29 0.13 8.57
CA ILE A 74 -6.63 -0.45 8.50
C ILE A 74 -7.66 0.59 8.05
N VAL A 75 -7.65 1.78 8.66
CA VAL A 75 -8.56 2.87 8.28
C VAL A 75 -8.35 3.28 6.82
N PHE A 76 -7.11 3.39 6.36
CA PHE A 76 -6.82 3.70 4.96
C PHE A 76 -7.27 2.59 4.02
N ILE A 77 -7.02 1.33 4.36
CA ILE A 77 -7.48 0.18 3.58
C ILE A 77 -9.01 0.22 3.45
N GLU A 78 -9.75 0.42 4.53
CA GLU A 78 -11.21 0.51 4.50
C GLU A 78 -11.69 1.67 3.61
N ASN A 79 -11.06 2.85 3.71
CA ASN A 79 -11.39 3.99 2.87
C ASN A 79 -11.12 3.73 1.38
N ILE A 80 -9.96 3.15 1.04
CA ILE A 80 -9.59 2.81 -0.35
C ILE A 80 -10.55 1.78 -0.93
N LEU A 81 -10.97 0.79 -0.13
CA LEU A 81 -11.93 -0.22 -0.57
C LEU A 81 -13.32 0.40 -0.80
N ASN A 82 -13.75 1.34 0.06
CA ASN A 82 -15.00 2.06 -0.11
C ASN A 82 -15.03 2.94 -1.37
N THR A 83 -13.88 3.41 -1.85
CA THR A 83 -13.75 4.15 -3.12
C THR A 83 -13.63 3.25 -4.36
N GLN A 84 -13.78 1.92 -4.20
CA GLN A 84 -13.59 0.91 -5.26
C GLN A 84 -12.16 0.88 -5.83
N SER A 85 -11.18 1.32 -5.05
CA SER A 85 -9.76 1.30 -5.38
C SER A 85 -9.05 0.12 -4.71
N VAL A 86 -7.85 -0.20 -5.20
CA VAL A 86 -7.07 -1.33 -4.69
C VAL A 86 -5.99 -0.83 -3.72
N PRO A 87 -6.00 -1.21 -2.43
CA PRO A 87 -4.93 -0.84 -1.50
C PRO A 87 -3.65 -1.62 -1.81
N ILE A 88 -2.56 -0.89 -2.06
CA ILE A 88 -1.24 -1.44 -2.37
C ILE A 88 -0.26 -1.03 -1.28
N ILE A 89 0.17 -1.98 -0.44
CA ILE A 89 1.15 -1.71 0.60
C ILE A 89 2.56 -1.90 0.05
N ILE A 90 3.42 -0.89 0.18
CA ILE A 90 4.79 -0.93 -0.35
C ILE A 90 5.84 -0.65 0.72
N ARG A 91 7.08 -1.04 0.38
CA ARG A 91 8.21 -1.17 1.32
C ARG A 91 7.86 -2.08 2.49
N GLY A 92 8.76 -2.26 3.43
CA GLY A 92 8.52 -3.22 4.50
C GLY A 92 9.54 -3.08 5.60
N SER A 93 9.30 -2.14 6.51
CA SER A 93 9.82 -2.33 7.86
C SER A 93 9.16 -3.60 8.42
N TYR A 94 9.97 -4.63 8.71
CA TYR A 94 9.47 -5.96 9.09
C TYR A 94 8.38 -5.88 10.17
N SER A 95 8.61 -5.10 11.24
CA SER A 95 7.65 -4.93 12.33
C SER A 95 6.30 -4.35 11.93
N TYR A 96 6.26 -3.48 10.91
CA TYR A 96 5.01 -2.87 10.42
C TYR A 96 4.19 -3.88 9.64
N ILE A 97 4.84 -4.60 8.72
CA ILE A 97 4.20 -5.65 7.93
C ILE A 97 3.76 -6.80 8.84
N GLU A 98 4.61 -7.25 9.76
CA GLU A 98 4.30 -8.32 10.70
C GLU A 98 3.11 -7.97 11.58
N LYS A 99 3.05 -6.75 12.14
CA LYS A 99 1.92 -6.32 12.96
C LYS A 99 0.62 -6.26 12.15
N LEU A 100 0.67 -5.71 10.93
CA LEU A 100 -0.50 -5.58 10.06
C LEU A 100 -1.03 -6.94 9.60
N VAL A 101 -0.15 -7.83 9.12
CA VAL A 101 -0.51 -9.18 8.72
C VAL A 101 -0.98 -10.00 9.92
N GLY A 102 -0.32 -9.87 11.08
CA GLY A 102 -0.72 -10.57 12.30
C GLY A 102 -2.06 -10.08 12.88
N TRP A 103 -2.42 -8.81 12.67
CA TRP A 103 -3.78 -8.32 12.95
C TRP A 103 -4.78 -8.97 12.00
N TRP A 104 -4.43 -8.99 10.70
CA TRP A 104 -5.27 -9.55 9.66
C TRP A 104 -5.59 -11.03 9.89
N MET A 105 -4.59 -11.85 10.22
CA MET A 105 -4.79 -13.28 10.54
C MET A 105 -5.71 -13.49 11.75
N ARG A 106 -5.67 -12.60 12.75
CA ARG A 106 -6.51 -12.68 13.96
C ARG A 106 -7.96 -12.31 13.71
N CYS A 107 -8.21 -11.31 12.87
CA CYS A 107 -9.55 -10.80 12.66
C CYS A 107 -10.39 -11.64 11.68
N GLY A 108 -9.81 -12.67 11.04
CA GLY A 108 -10.54 -13.60 10.15
C GLY A 108 -11.14 -12.94 8.90
N LYS A 109 -10.87 -11.65 8.67
CA LYS A 109 -11.39 -10.88 7.55
C LYS A 109 -10.52 -11.09 6.32
N PHE A 110 -10.51 -12.27 5.71
CA PHE A 110 -10.40 -12.38 4.24
C PHE A 110 -10.68 -13.79 3.70
N SER A 111 -11.62 -13.87 2.76
CA SER A 111 -11.67 -14.90 1.72
C SER A 111 -11.36 -14.19 0.40
N PHE A 112 -10.14 -14.36 -0.13
CA PHE A 112 -9.76 -13.89 -1.46
C PHE A 112 -10.05 -15.02 -2.45
N GLN A 113 -11.00 -14.83 -3.37
CA GLN A 113 -11.09 -15.66 -4.57
C GLN A 113 -10.54 -14.89 -5.76
N MET A 114 -9.32 -15.23 -6.18
CA MET A 114 -8.79 -14.81 -7.47
C MET A 114 -9.41 -15.70 -8.55
N GLN A 115 -10.43 -15.22 -9.25
CA GLN A 115 -10.96 -15.89 -10.44
C GLN A 115 -10.18 -15.42 -11.66
N ILE A 116 -9.40 -16.34 -12.25
CA ILE A 116 -8.85 -16.17 -13.59
C ILE A 116 -9.93 -16.70 -14.55
N THR A 117 -10.57 -15.80 -15.31
CA THR A 117 -11.47 -16.22 -16.38
C THR A 117 -10.67 -16.36 -17.68
N PRO A 118 -10.71 -17.52 -18.37
CA PRO A 118 -10.16 -17.62 -19.70
C PRO A 118 -10.97 -16.70 -20.63
N LYS A 119 -10.30 -15.74 -21.28
CA LYS A 119 -10.91 -14.95 -22.37
C LYS A 119 -10.32 -15.45 -23.68
N GLU A 120 -11.18 -15.88 -24.59
CA GLU A 120 -10.80 -16.65 -25.79
C GLU A 120 -10.08 -15.83 -26.89
N SER A 121 -9.78 -14.53 -26.68
CA SER A 121 -9.10 -13.74 -27.72
C SER A 121 -8.24 -12.53 -27.32
N ASP A 122 -8.16 -12.11 -26.04
CA ASP A 122 -7.38 -10.90 -25.65
C ASP A 122 -6.59 -11.04 -24.33
N GLY A 123 -6.12 -12.25 -24.01
CA GLY A 123 -5.42 -12.51 -22.75
C GLY A 123 -6.34 -12.53 -21.52
N PRO A 124 -5.82 -12.97 -20.35
CA PRO A 124 -6.64 -13.19 -19.17
C PRO A 124 -7.19 -11.87 -18.61
N LEU A 125 -8.51 -11.80 -18.41
CA LEU A 125 -9.12 -10.73 -17.63
C LEU A 125 -8.94 -11.05 -16.14
N VAL A 126 -8.17 -10.20 -15.46
CA VAL A 126 -8.03 -10.24 -14.00
C VAL A 126 -9.14 -9.39 -13.42
N SER A 127 -10.18 -10.02 -12.86
CA SER A 127 -11.23 -9.33 -12.11
C SER A 127 -11.08 -9.62 -10.62
N LEU A 128 -10.90 -8.57 -9.82
CA LEU A 128 -10.90 -8.66 -8.36
C LEU A 128 -12.34 -8.57 -7.87
N LYS A 129 -12.86 -9.64 -7.26
CA LYS A 129 -14.14 -9.63 -6.55
C LYS A 129 -13.88 -9.59 -5.05
N TRP A 130 -14.41 -8.55 -4.42
CA TRP A 130 -14.40 -8.38 -2.97
C TRP A 130 -15.65 -9.06 -2.39
N PRO A 131 -15.55 -9.75 -1.24
CA PRO A 131 -16.74 -10.27 -0.57
C PRO A 131 -17.64 -9.09 -0.18
N ASN A 132 -18.95 -9.28 -0.34
CA ASN A 132 -19.95 -8.31 0.11
C ASN A 132 -19.77 -8.11 1.62
N ILE A 133 -19.61 -6.85 2.03
CA ILE A 133 -19.76 -6.42 3.42
C ILE A 133 -21.26 -6.41 3.76
#